data_AF-A0A4Q4X7T3-F1
#
_entry.id   AF-A0A4Q4X7T3-F1
#
_cell.length_a   1.000
_cell.length_b   1.000
_cell.length_c   1.000
_cell.angle_alpha   90.00
_cell.angle_beta   90.00
_cell.angle_gamma   90.00
#
_symmetry.space_group_name_H-M   'P 1'
#
loop_
_entity.id
_entity.type
_entity.pdbx_description
1 polymer ?
#
loop_
_entity_poly.entity_id
_entity_poly.type
_entity_poly.pdbx_seq_one_letter_code
_entity_poly.pdbx_strand_id
1 'polypeptide(L)'
;MSFTITVRRGPGRLASRLPDLAKSSYRASAPVRAFHQSAKPSTFFTSRPLVASSPAKTTTKNAFAQSRTYMQSSAPPAADAGSTMRRLLVGGAIFGGTLIGINAVFNRETREDGGMPPYERSYLNQTFLHTGLGVGIIGVTARQMVQSGFVYRLMVTNPWVVAIGGLALSFGTMLGTRAIEPENYIPKYALWTAFNATQAAFIAPLVAFAPGALIARAGLYTVAMMGSISFVGATAKQEKYMYIGGPLLAGAAIVAVSGLAPLVIPATAVRTLAFTENLWLYGGLAVFGGFTLYDVQKILYHARMAQAGVIKKDPVNESISLELDFLNIFIRMVQILMMQQNRRK
;
A
#
# COMPACT_ATOMS: atom_id res chain seq x y z
N MET A 1 51.67 -28.42 -59.56
CA MET A 1 52.32 -29.13 -58.45
C MET A 1 51.50 -28.88 -57.19
N SER A 2 51.24 -29.94 -56.43
CA SER A 2 50.06 -30.15 -55.59
C SER A 2 50.22 -29.70 -54.13
N PHE A 3 49.09 -29.26 -53.55
CA PHE A 3 48.65 -29.17 -52.14
C PHE A 3 49.67 -29.03 -50.99
N THR A 4 49.43 -28.01 -50.13
CA THR A 4 49.63 -28.13 -48.67
C THR A 4 48.55 -27.35 -47.91
N ILE A 5 47.58 -28.08 -47.36
CA ILE A 5 46.69 -27.66 -46.26
C ILE A 5 47.26 -28.30 -44.99
N THR A 6 47.60 -27.51 -43.98
CA THR A 6 48.09 -28.00 -42.68
C THR A 6 46.98 -27.95 -41.63
N VAL A 7 46.36 -29.11 -41.41
CA VAL A 7 45.56 -29.45 -40.23
C VAL A 7 46.49 -30.05 -39.18
N ARG A 8 46.53 -29.50 -37.95
CA ARG A 8 47.21 -30.14 -36.81
C ARG A 8 46.17 -30.70 -35.84
N ARG A 9 46.20 -32.03 -35.68
CA ARG A 9 45.40 -32.86 -34.77
C ARG A 9 46.09 -33.07 -33.41
N GLY A 10 45.28 -33.02 -32.33
CA GLY A 10 45.30 -33.88 -31.12
C GLY A 10 46.44 -33.71 -30.11
N PRO A 11 46.37 -34.33 -28.90
CA PRO A 11 45.37 -35.26 -28.31
C PRO A 11 44.72 -34.66 -27.02
N GLY A 12 43.76 -35.21 -26.26
CA GLY A 12 43.23 -36.55 -26.05
C GLY A 12 43.21 -36.86 -24.54
N ARG A 13 42.02 -36.78 -23.92
CA ARG A 13 41.53 -37.47 -22.70
C ARG A 13 42.31 -37.39 -21.38
N LEU A 14 41.68 -36.80 -20.36
CA LEU A 14 41.81 -37.13 -18.93
C LEU A 14 40.39 -37.12 -18.33
N ALA A 15 39.80 -38.28 -18.04
CA ALA A 15 39.95 -39.08 -16.82
C ALA A 15 39.06 -38.57 -15.68
N SER A 16 37.95 -39.27 -15.51
CA SER A 16 37.13 -39.40 -14.30
C SER A 16 37.97 -39.65 -13.04
N ARG A 17 37.62 -39.03 -11.91
CA ARG A 17 37.34 -39.65 -10.59
C ARG A 17 37.37 -38.59 -9.47
N LEU A 18 36.26 -38.49 -8.74
CA LEU A 18 36.16 -37.90 -7.40
C LEU A 18 36.92 -38.78 -6.38
N PRO A 19 37.52 -38.20 -5.34
CA PRO A 19 37.79 -38.89 -4.09
C PRO A 19 36.84 -38.48 -2.96
N ASP A 20 36.41 -39.51 -2.24
CA ASP A 20 35.54 -39.55 -1.08
C ASP A 20 36.04 -38.73 0.13
N LEU A 21 35.06 -38.24 0.87
CA LEU A 21 35.17 -37.63 2.19
C LEU A 21 35.55 -38.67 3.25
N ALA A 22 36.61 -38.38 4.01
CA ALA A 22 37.04 -39.17 5.16
C ALA A 22 36.15 -38.91 6.40
N LYS A 23 35.83 -40.01 7.09
CA LYS A 23 35.06 -40.12 8.33
C LYS A 23 35.91 -39.86 9.58
N SER A 24 35.27 -39.31 10.62
CA SER A 24 35.43 -39.73 12.03
C SER A 24 34.19 -39.25 12.80
N SER A 25 33.18 -40.07 13.09
CA SER A 25 33.10 -41.12 14.13
C SER A 25 32.82 -40.58 15.54
N TYR A 26 31.54 -40.53 15.93
CA TYR A 26 31.12 -40.95 17.28
C TYR A 26 29.78 -41.72 17.21
N ARG A 27 29.89 -43.00 17.59
CA ARG A 27 28.95 -43.96 18.23
C ARG A 27 27.74 -43.31 18.95
N ALA A 28 26.57 -43.93 19.16
CA ALA A 28 26.10 -45.32 19.09
C ALA A 28 24.55 -45.30 19.27
N SER A 29 23.75 -45.89 18.36
CA SER A 29 22.96 -47.14 18.50
C SER A 29 21.73 -47.17 19.44
N ALA A 30 20.54 -47.10 18.80
CA ALA A 30 19.29 -47.86 19.01
C ALA A 30 18.40 -47.62 20.28
N PRO A 31 17.10 -48.02 20.31
CA PRO A 31 16.19 -48.42 19.22
C PRO A 31 14.85 -47.65 19.19
N VAL A 32 14.14 -47.81 18.07
CA VAL A 32 12.73 -47.48 17.85
C VAL A 32 11.82 -48.25 18.81
N ARG A 33 10.92 -47.54 19.51
CA ARG A 33 9.69 -48.11 20.10
C ARG A 33 8.51 -47.20 19.80
N ALA A 34 7.62 -47.71 18.95
CA ALA A 34 6.25 -47.23 18.82
C ALA A 34 5.48 -47.53 20.12
N PHE A 35 4.81 -46.54 20.68
CA PHE A 35 3.72 -46.74 21.62
C PHE A 35 2.60 -45.75 21.33
N HIS A 36 1.46 -46.31 20.97
CA HIS A 36 0.15 -45.69 21.04
C HIS A 36 -0.13 -45.24 22.48
N GLN A 37 -0.47 -43.98 22.67
CA GLN A 37 -1.28 -43.56 23.81
C GLN A 37 -2.31 -42.52 23.35
N SER A 38 -3.57 -42.93 23.44
CA SER A 38 -4.77 -42.13 23.28
C SER A 38 -4.90 -41.13 24.43
N ALA A 39 -4.69 -39.85 24.15
CA ALA A 39 -4.99 -38.76 25.06
C ALA A 39 -6.44 -38.26 24.83
N LYS A 40 -7.19 -38.24 25.93
CA LYS A 40 -8.62 -37.91 26.04
C LYS A 40 -8.88 -36.44 25.67
N PRO A 41 -9.96 -36.11 24.95
CA PRO A 41 -10.35 -34.71 24.75
C PRO A 41 -11.17 -34.20 25.94
N SER A 42 -10.67 -33.17 26.64
CA SER A 42 -11.46 -32.38 27.59
C SER A 42 -12.14 -31.22 26.86
N THR A 43 -13.38 -31.45 26.45
CA THR A 43 -14.31 -30.43 25.97
C THR A 43 -14.78 -29.55 27.12
N PHE A 44 -14.30 -28.31 27.18
CA PHE A 44 -14.89 -27.24 27.99
C PHE A 44 -16.01 -26.54 27.20
N PHE A 45 -17.26 -26.94 27.45
CA PHE A 45 -18.45 -26.15 27.16
C PHE A 45 -19.50 -26.46 28.22
N THR A 46 -19.77 -25.51 29.11
CA THR A 46 -20.87 -25.57 30.09
C THR A 46 -21.89 -24.50 29.72
N SER A 47 -22.91 -24.89 28.96
CA SER A 47 -24.17 -24.14 28.89
C SER A 47 -25.06 -24.62 30.04
N ARG A 48 -25.41 -23.72 30.96
CA ARG A 48 -26.49 -23.93 31.94
C ARG A 48 -27.85 -23.80 31.23
N PRO A 49 -28.77 -24.77 31.37
CA PRO A 49 -30.19 -24.50 31.34
C PRO A 49 -30.79 -24.77 32.72
N LEU A 50 -31.65 -23.87 33.20
CA LEU A 50 -32.66 -24.24 34.17
C LEU A 50 -33.95 -23.49 33.87
N VAL A 51 -34.94 -24.32 33.57
CA VAL A 51 -36.34 -24.04 33.33
C VAL A 51 -37.04 -23.89 34.67
N ALA A 52 -37.93 -22.91 34.81
CA ALA A 52 -39.05 -22.98 35.74
C ALA A 52 -40.33 -23.22 34.93
N SER A 53 -41.13 -24.17 35.40
CA SER A 53 -42.18 -24.88 34.68
C SER A 53 -43.60 -24.37 34.98
N SER A 54 -44.44 -24.44 33.93
CA SER A 54 -45.85 -24.89 33.93
C SER A 54 -46.97 -23.95 34.45
N PRO A 55 -48.26 -24.14 34.06
CA PRO A 55 -48.82 -24.93 32.94
C PRO A 55 -49.95 -24.26 32.10
N ALA A 56 -50.20 -24.90 30.96
CA ALA A 56 -51.51 -25.13 30.31
C ALA A 56 -52.42 -23.94 29.91
N LYS A 57 -52.68 -23.84 28.60
CA LYS A 57 -54.03 -24.09 28.05
C LYS A 57 -53.94 -24.42 26.56
N THR A 58 -54.36 -25.64 26.28
CA THR A 58 -54.69 -26.21 24.98
C THR A 58 -55.81 -25.40 24.30
N THR A 59 -55.61 -24.99 23.06
CA THR A 59 -56.69 -24.95 22.06
C THR A 59 -56.08 -25.14 20.69
N THR A 60 -56.39 -26.29 20.11
CA THR A 60 -56.19 -26.62 18.70
C THR A 60 -57.17 -25.82 17.86
N LYS A 61 -56.72 -25.25 16.73
CA LYS A 61 -57.37 -25.39 15.41
C LYS A 61 -56.73 -24.50 14.34
N ASN A 62 -56.57 -25.16 13.20
CA ASN A 62 -56.64 -24.66 11.83
C ASN A 62 -55.36 -24.17 11.13
N ALA A 63 -54.98 -25.03 10.19
CA ALA A 63 -54.08 -24.85 9.08
C ALA A 63 -54.61 -23.86 8.02
N PHE A 64 -53.68 -23.47 7.13
CA PHE A 64 -53.88 -22.85 5.82
C PHE A 64 -54.35 -21.39 5.76
N ALA A 65 -53.37 -20.48 5.62
CA ALA A 65 -53.47 -19.37 4.68
C ALA A 65 -52.06 -18.92 4.26
N GLN A 66 -51.71 -19.22 3.00
CA GLN A 66 -50.57 -18.62 2.30
C GLN A 66 -50.83 -17.12 2.14
N SER A 67 -50.02 -16.27 2.79
CA SER A 67 -49.97 -14.85 2.44
C SER A 67 -48.59 -14.53 1.86
N ARG A 68 -48.59 -14.25 0.56
CA ARG A 68 -47.48 -13.71 -0.22
C ARG A 68 -46.99 -12.42 0.43
N THR A 69 -45.77 -12.44 0.97
CA THR A 69 -45.08 -11.23 1.43
C THR A 69 -44.49 -10.52 0.22
N TYR A 70 -45.14 -9.45 -0.21
CA TYR A 70 -44.53 -8.48 -1.12
C TYR A 70 -43.24 -7.97 -0.49
N MET A 71 -42.14 -8.02 -1.25
CA MET A 71 -40.90 -7.35 -0.90
C MET A 71 -41.17 -5.85 -0.75
N GLN A 72 -41.21 -5.39 0.49
CA GLN A 72 -41.20 -3.97 0.79
C GLN A 72 -39.77 -3.47 0.58
N SER A 73 -39.57 -2.77 -0.53
CA SER A 73 -38.35 -1.98 -0.78
C SER A 73 -38.17 -1.00 0.37
N SER A 74 -37.16 -1.24 1.21
CA SER A 74 -36.75 -0.28 2.23
C SER A 74 -36.18 0.96 1.54
N ALA A 75 -36.89 2.08 1.68
CA ALA A 75 -36.42 3.42 1.35
C ALA A 75 -35.06 3.69 2.03
N PRO A 76 -34.17 4.51 1.43
CA PRO A 76 -32.92 4.88 2.09
C PRO A 76 -33.25 5.54 3.43
N PRO A 77 -32.60 5.13 4.55
CA PRO A 77 -32.89 5.73 5.84
C PRO A 77 -32.56 7.22 5.78
N ALA A 78 -33.52 8.05 6.17
CA ALA A 78 -33.33 9.49 6.33
C ALA A 78 -32.09 9.72 7.22
N ALA A 79 -31.24 10.69 6.83
CA ALA A 79 -30.03 11.02 7.56
C ALA A 79 -30.39 11.55 8.95
N ASP A 80 -30.37 10.65 9.94
CA ASP A 80 -30.64 10.97 11.33
C ASP A 80 -29.49 11.81 11.89
N ALA A 81 -29.71 13.11 12.04
CA ALA A 81 -28.72 14.10 12.45
C ALA A 81 -28.09 13.77 13.83
N GLY A 82 -28.84 13.09 14.71
CA GLY A 82 -28.33 12.58 15.98
C GLY A 82 -27.34 11.43 15.78
N SER A 83 -27.57 10.58 14.78
CA SER A 83 -26.65 9.48 14.43
C SER A 83 -25.37 10.00 13.78
N THR A 84 -25.44 11.06 12.96
CA THR A 84 -24.25 11.67 12.34
C THR A 84 -23.44 12.43 13.38
N MET A 85 -24.07 13.20 14.26
CA MET A 85 -23.38 13.87 15.38
C MET A 85 -22.71 12.85 16.29
N ARG A 86 -23.40 11.75 16.66
CA ARG A 86 -22.80 10.68 17.45
C ARG A 86 -21.63 10.01 16.73
N ARG A 87 -21.73 9.76 15.42
CA ARG A 87 -20.63 9.20 14.62
C ARG A 87 -19.45 10.16 14.53
N LEU A 88 -19.70 11.46 14.39
CA LEU A 88 -18.65 12.49 14.39
C LEU A 88 -18.00 12.64 15.77
N LEU A 89 -18.77 12.61 16.85
CA LEU A 89 -18.26 12.67 18.22
C LEU A 89 -17.45 11.41 18.57
N VAL A 90 -17.95 10.22 18.27
CA VAL A 90 -17.22 8.96 18.49
C VAL A 90 -15.97 8.93 17.62
N GLY A 91 -16.06 9.33 16.34
CA GLY A 91 -14.90 9.44 15.46
C GLY A 91 -13.87 10.44 15.96
N GLY A 92 -14.33 11.62 16.40
CA GLY A 92 -13.49 12.66 16.99
C GLY A 92 -12.85 12.23 18.32
N ALA A 93 -13.56 11.48 19.16
CA ALA A 93 -13.04 10.94 20.40
C ALA A 93 -12.01 9.82 20.15
N ILE A 94 -12.24 8.95 19.17
CA ILE A 94 -11.24 7.95 18.77
C ILE A 94 -10.00 8.66 18.23
N PHE A 95 -10.16 9.63 17.34
CA PHE A 95 -9.06 10.39 16.76
C PHE A 95 -8.29 11.20 17.80
N GLY A 96 -8.99 11.94 18.67
CA GLY A 96 -8.38 12.69 19.76
C GLY A 96 -7.70 11.77 20.78
N GLY A 97 -8.34 10.65 21.12
CA GLY A 97 -7.81 9.64 22.03
C GLY A 97 -6.59 8.92 21.46
N THR A 98 -6.57 8.60 20.16
CA THR A 98 -5.38 8.04 19.51
C THR A 98 -4.28 9.08 19.37
N LEU A 99 -4.59 10.36 19.11
CA LEU A 99 -3.57 11.42 19.14
C LEU A 99 -2.93 11.56 20.52
N ILE A 100 -3.73 11.57 21.59
CA ILE A 100 -3.23 11.63 22.96
C ILE A 100 -2.46 10.34 23.31
N GLY A 101 -2.95 9.17 22.90
CA GLY A 101 -2.29 7.89 23.14
C GLY A 101 -0.98 7.73 22.38
N ILE A 102 -0.95 8.11 21.10
CA ILE A 102 0.27 8.17 20.30
C ILE A 102 1.22 9.20 20.88
N ASN A 103 0.70 10.34 21.37
CA ASN A 103 1.53 11.29 22.07
C ASN A 103 2.12 10.65 23.34
N ALA A 104 1.32 10.12 24.25
CA ALA A 104 1.82 9.48 25.47
C ALA A 104 2.81 8.31 25.24
N VAL A 105 2.62 7.52 24.17
CA VAL A 105 3.43 6.31 23.89
C VAL A 105 4.66 6.62 23.03
N PHE A 106 4.53 7.42 21.98
CA PHE A 106 5.60 7.70 21.00
C PHE A 106 6.24 9.09 21.17
N ASN A 107 5.64 10.02 21.93
CA ASN A 107 6.12 11.40 22.14
C ASN A 107 7.03 11.57 23.36
N ARG A 108 7.52 10.47 23.96
CA ARG A 108 8.53 10.55 25.03
C ARG A 108 9.87 11.15 24.54
N GLU A 109 10.06 11.19 23.23
CA GLU A 109 11.10 11.94 22.52
C GLU A 109 10.43 12.92 21.54
N THR A 110 9.77 13.95 22.06
CA THR A 110 9.40 15.09 21.21
C THR A 110 10.63 15.94 20.94
N ARG A 111 10.60 16.75 19.88
CA ARG A 111 11.59 17.81 19.70
C ARG A 111 11.67 18.70 20.95
N GLU A 112 12.88 18.92 21.46
CA GLU A 112 13.14 19.60 22.73
C GLU A 112 12.82 21.11 22.69
N ASP A 113 12.63 21.68 21.50
CA ASP A 113 12.36 23.11 21.27
C ASP A 113 10.86 23.52 21.28
N GLY A 114 9.93 22.62 21.59
CA GLY A 114 8.51 22.96 21.80
C GLY A 114 7.72 23.50 20.59
N GLY A 115 8.33 23.63 19.40
CA GLY A 115 7.67 24.07 18.18
C GLY A 115 8.49 23.81 16.91
N MET A 116 7.84 23.82 15.74
CA MET A 116 8.54 23.74 14.44
C MET A 116 9.04 25.13 14.02
N PRO A 117 10.35 25.29 13.73
CA PRO A 117 10.90 26.54 13.22
C PRO A 117 10.08 27.05 12.04
N PRO A 118 9.86 28.38 11.94
CA PRO A 118 9.00 28.96 10.91
C PRO A 118 9.46 28.62 9.49
N TYR A 119 10.78 28.49 9.29
CA TYR A 119 11.34 28.07 8.00
C TYR A 119 10.96 26.63 7.64
N GLU A 120 11.19 25.66 8.54
CA GLU A 120 10.82 24.26 8.34
C GLU A 120 9.31 24.11 8.06
N ARG A 121 8.48 24.84 8.81
CA ARG A 121 7.02 24.84 8.62
C ARG A 121 6.63 25.39 7.25
N SER A 122 7.24 26.49 6.84
CA SER A 122 6.96 27.09 5.52
C SER A 122 7.39 26.18 4.38
N TYR A 123 8.52 25.49 4.52
CA TYR A 123 9.03 24.54 3.55
C TYR A 123 8.09 23.35 3.43
N LEU A 124 7.75 22.73 4.57
CA LEU A 124 6.84 21.59 4.63
C LEU A 124 5.46 21.94 4.05
N ASN A 125 4.89 23.09 4.41
CA ASN A 125 3.61 23.55 3.89
C ASN A 125 3.65 23.75 2.37
N GLN A 126 4.72 24.36 1.85
CA GLN A 126 4.89 24.51 0.40
C GLN A 126 4.98 23.15 -0.29
N THR A 127 5.74 22.19 0.25
CA THR A 127 5.80 20.83 -0.32
C THR A 127 4.42 20.17 -0.34
N PHE A 128 3.66 20.23 0.76
CA PHE A 128 2.29 19.69 0.81
C PHE A 128 1.32 20.39 -0.15
N LEU A 129 1.47 21.69 -0.36
CA LEU A 129 0.66 22.42 -1.33
C LEU A 129 0.93 21.89 -2.74
N HIS A 130 2.20 21.71 -3.11
CA HIS A 130 2.56 21.11 -4.40
C HIS A 130 2.04 19.69 -4.52
N THR A 131 2.22 18.85 -3.49
CA THR A 131 1.66 17.48 -3.49
C THR A 131 0.15 17.48 -3.66
N GLY A 132 -0.57 18.34 -2.95
CA GLY A 132 -2.03 18.47 -3.07
C GLY A 132 -2.46 18.92 -4.45
N LEU A 133 -1.72 19.86 -5.06
CA LEU A 133 -1.95 20.33 -6.42
C LEU A 133 -1.67 19.21 -7.42
N GLY A 134 -0.55 18.49 -7.29
CA GLY A 134 -0.17 17.34 -8.13
C GLY A 134 -1.22 16.24 -8.10
N VAL A 135 -1.65 15.83 -6.91
CA VAL A 135 -2.76 14.87 -6.73
C VAL A 135 -4.07 15.39 -7.36
N GLY A 136 -4.35 16.69 -7.23
CA GLY A 136 -5.49 17.33 -7.90
C GLY A 136 -5.40 17.23 -9.42
N ILE A 137 -4.24 17.56 -10.01
CA ILE A 137 -3.96 17.40 -11.44
C ILE A 137 -4.16 15.95 -11.86
N ILE A 138 -3.63 14.99 -11.10
CA ILE A 138 -3.75 13.56 -11.37
C ILE A 138 -5.23 13.16 -11.43
N GLY A 139 -6.03 13.56 -10.44
CA GLY A 139 -7.45 13.22 -10.36
C GLY A 139 -8.26 13.78 -11.53
N VAL A 140 -8.05 15.06 -11.87
CA VAL A 140 -8.71 15.71 -13.01
C VAL A 140 -8.28 15.07 -14.33
N THR A 141 -6.98 14.86 -14.51
CA THR A 141 -6.40 14.28 -15.74
C THR A 141 -6.87 12.84 -15.93
N ALA A 142 -6.90 12.02 -14.87
CA ALA A 142 -7.40 10.65 -14.93
C ALA A 142 -8.88 10.64 -15.33
N ARG A 143 -9.70 11.55 -14.79
CA ARG A 143 -11.11 11.67 -15.18
C ARG A 143 -11.27 12.06 -16.65
N GLN A 144 -10.47 13.02 -17.13
CA GLN A 144 -10.48 13.40 -18.56
C GLN A 144 -10.03 12.25 -19.46
N MET A 145 -9.04 11.44 -19.04
CA MET A 145 -8.59 10.24 -19.76
C MET A 145 -9.69 9.18 -19.86
N VAL A 146 -10.49 8.99 -18.81
CA VAL A 146 -11.65 8.10 -18.84
C VAL A 146 -12.71 8.62 -19.82
N GLN A 147 -13.03 9.93 -19.77
CA GLN A 147 -14.06 10.53 -20.61
C GLN A 147 -13.67 10.61 -22.10
N SER A 148 -12.38 10.79 -22.41
CA SER A 148 -11.86 10.90 -23.78
C SER A 148 -11.66 9.55 -24.49
N GLY A 149 -11.91 8.42 -23.81
CA GLY A 149 -11.64 7.09 -24.35
C GLY A 149 -10.14 6.76 -24.42
N PHE A 150 -9.26 7.57 -23.83
CA PHE A 150 -7.82 7.29 -23.75
C PHE A 150 -7.54 5.97 -23.01
N VAL A 151 -8.32 5.66 -21.98
CA VAL A 151 -8.22 4.38 -21.26
C VAL A 151 -8.44 3.19 -22.19
N TYR A 152 -9.43 3.26 -23.09
CA TYR A 152 -9.65 2.19 -24.07
C TYR A 152 -8.43 2.02 -24.99
N ARG A 153 -7.84 3.14 -25.46
CA ARG A 153 -6.61 3.11 -26.27
C ARG A 153 -5.44 2.49 -25.53
N LEU A 154 -5.28 2.77 -24.24
CA LEU A 154 -4.26 2.12 -23.41
C LEU A 154 -4.48 0.62 -23.31
N MET A 155 -5.73 0.16 -23.15
CA MET A 155 -6.04 -1.27 -22.98
C MET A 155 -5.88 -2.10 -24.26
N VAL A 156 -6.04 -1.49 -25.44
CA VAL A 156 -5.80 -2.16 -26.74
C VAL A 156 -4.37 -2.02 -27.23
N THR A 157 -3.57 -1.13 -26.63
CA THR A 157 -2.13 -1.01 -26.92
C THR A 157 -1.37 -2.17 -26.28
N ASN A 158 -0.25 -2.57 -26.87
CA ASN A 158 0.60 -3.62 -26.31
C ASN A 158 0.98 -3.28 -24.85
N PRO A 159 0.65 -4.16 -23.87
CA PRO A 159 0.84 -3.87 -22.46
C PRO A 159 2.30 -3.61 -22.08
N TRP A 160 3.27 -4.20 -22.80
CA TRP A 160 4.69 -3.93 -22.57
C TRP A 160 5.11 -2.53 -23.00
N VAL A 161 4.53 -2.01 -24.09
CA VAL A 161 4.80 -0.64 -24.55
C VAL A 161 4.23 0.35 -23.54
N VAL A 162 3.01 0.11 -23.05
CA VAL A 162 2.40 0.96 -22.02
C VAL A 162 3.18 0.90 -20.71
N ALA A 163 3.57 -0.30 -20.27
CA ALA A 163 4.32 -0.49 -19.03
C ALA A 163 5.71 0.15 -19.11
N ILE A 164 6.54 -0.26 -20.08
CA ILE A 164 7.93 0.23 -20.19
C ILE A 164 7.96 1.69 -20.61
N GLY A 165 7.14 2.08 -21.59
CA GLY A 165 7.06 3.47 -22.07
C GLY A 165 6.55 4.42 -21.00
N GLY A 166 5.51 4.03 -20.26
CA GLY A 166 5.00 4.80 -19.12
C GLY A 166 6.03 4.91 -18.00
N LEU A 167 6.75 3.82 -17.68
CA LEU A 167 7.80 3.86 -16.66
C LEU A 167 8.95 4.75 -17.08
N ALA A 168 9.45 4.61 -18.32
CA ALA A 168 10.50 5.46 -18.85
C ALA A 168 10.10 6.95 -18.83
N LEU A 169 8.85 7.27 -19.17
CA LEU A 169 8.32 8.63 -19.10
C LEU A 169 8.24 9.14 -17.66
N SER A 170 7.73 8.32 -16.74
CA SER A 170 7.63 8.65 -15.30
C SER A 170 9.00 8.90 -14.68
N PHE A 171 9.96 8.00 -14.91
CA PHE A 171 11.32 8.16 -14.41
C PHE A 171 12.05 9.30 -15.11
N GLY A 172 11.89 9.45 -16.42
CA GLY A 172 12.51 10.51 -17.21
C GLY A 172 12.05 11.91 -16.78
N THR A 173 10.74 12.10 -16.58
CA THR A 173 10.18 13.36 -16.08
C THR A 173 10.65 13.65 -14.66
N MET A 174 10.67 12.65 -13.77
CA MET A 174 11.19 12.80 -12.40
C MET A 174 12.69 13.10 -12.34
N LEU A 175 13.51 12.46 -13.18
CA LEU A 175 14.94 12.77 -13.27
C LEU A 175 15.15 14.16 -13.86
N GLY A 176 14.33 14.54 -14.84
CA GLY A 176 14.35 15.88 -15.43
C GLY A 176 13.98 16.98 -14.42
N THR A 177 12.95 16.81 -13.57
CA THR A 177 12.62 17.81 -12.54
C THR A 177 13.76 18.00 -11.53
N ARG A 178 14.51 16.94 -11.24
CA ARG A 178 15.69 16.96 -10.37
C ARG A 178 16.92 17.59 -11.02
N ALA A 179 17.07 17.42 -12.33
CA ALA A 179 18.17 18.03 -13.08
C ALA A 179 17.98 19.54 -13.28
N ILE A 180 16.74 20.04 -13.21
CA ILE A 180 16.42 21.45 -13.42
C ILE A 180 16.45 22.23 -12.11
N GLU A 181 17.25 23.30 -12.11
CA GLU A 181 17.34 24.22 -10.98
C GLU A 181 15.98 24.85 -10.63
N PRO A 182 15.69 25.08 -9.34
CA PRO A 182 14.42 25.67 -8.89
C PRO A 182 14.09 27.05 -9.50
N GLU A 183 15.11 27.78 -9.96
CA GLU A 183 15.01 29.11 -10.58
C GLU A 183 14.32 29.05 -11.95
N ASN A 184 14.50 27.95 -12.68
CA ASN A 184 13.90 27.74 -14.00
C ASN A 184 12.50 27.12 -13.86
N TYR A 185 11.53 27.95 -13.47
CA TYR A 185 10.18 27.50 -13.14
C TYR A 185 9.45 26.84 -14.32
N ILE A 186 9.45 27.44 -15.51
CA ILE A 186 8.66 26.93 -16.66
C ILE A 186 8.99 25.45 -16.98
N PRO A 187 10.24 25.08 -17.28
CA PRO A 187 10.53 23.69 -17.63
C PRO A 187 10.40 22.74 -16.43
N LYS A 188 10.62 23.22 -15.20
CA LYS A 188 10.43 22.42 -13.99
C LYS A 188 8.97 22.03 -13.77
N TYR A 189 8.06 23.00 -13.84
CA TYR A 189 6.63 22.75 -13.71
C TYR A 189 6.06 21.99 -14.92
N ALA A 190 6.62 22.17 -16.12
CA ALA A 190 6.25 21.38 -17.27
C ALA A 190 6.58 19.88 -17.05
N LEU A 191 7.79 19.57 -16.58
CA LEU A 191 8.19 18.19 -16.28
C LEU A 191 7.42 17.62 -15.08
N TRP A 192 7.19 18.42 -14.04
CA TRP A 192 6.38 18.00 -12.89
C TRP A 192 4.93 17.74 -13.29
N THR A 193 4.35 18.56 -14.17
CA THR A 193 3.00 18.32 -14.72
C THR A 193 2.99 17.09 -15.61
N ALA A 194 4.02 16.88 -16.43
CA ALA A 194 4.15 15.68 -17.27
C ALA A 194 4.29 14.40 -16.42
N PHE A 195 5.03 14.47 -15.31
CA PHE A 195 5.11 13.41 -14.32
C PHE A 195 3.71 13.09 -13.76
N ASN A 196 2.99 14.11 -13.28
CA ASN A 196 1.61 13.96 -12.77
C ASN A 196 0.65 13.39 -13.82
N ALA A 197 0.73 13.84 -15.08
CA ALA A 197 -0.08 13.30 -16.17
C ALA A 197 0.24 11.82 -16.46
N THR A 198 1.51 11.42 -16.33
CA THR A 198 1.93 10.02 -16.49
C THR A 198 1.39 9.16 -15.36
N GLN A 199 1.43 9.64 -14.12
CA GLN A 199 0.80 8.96 -12.99
C GLN A 199 -0.72 8.82 -13.18
N ALA A 200 -1.38 9.86 -13.71
CA ALA A 200 -2.79 9.81 -14.04
C ALA A 200 -3.10 8.72 -15.07
N ALA A 201 -2.24 8.54 -16.08
CA ALA A 201 -2.40 7.47 -17.07
C ALA A 201 -2.33 6.07 -16.45
N PHE A 202 -1.47 5.84 -15.45
CA PHE A 202 -1.41 4.56 -14.73
C PHE A 202 -2.66 4.29 -13.88
N ILE A 203 -3.26 5.34 -13.33
CA ILE A 203 -4.43 5.22 -12.45
C ILE A 203 -5.75 5.25 -13.24
N ALA A 204 -5.76 5.80 -14.45
CA ALA A 204 -6.96 5.97 -15.26
C ALA A 204 -7.74 4.65 -15.52
N PRO A 205 -7.09 3.50 -15.80
CA PRO A 205 -7.82 2.22 -15.89
C PRO A 205 -8.54 1.87 -14.59
N LEU A 206 -7.89 2.04 -13.44
CA LEU A 206 -8.50 1.80 -12.13
C LEU A 206 -9.70 2.74 -11.90
N VAL A 207 -9.59 4.01 -12.29
CA VAL A 207 -10.69 5.00 -12.19
C VAL A 207 -11.84 4.66 -13.14
N ALA A 208 -11.57 4.05 -14.29
CA ALA A 208 -12.60 3.62 -15.23
C ALA A 208 -13.46 2.46 -14.70
N PHE A 209 -12.84 1.52 -13.98
CA PHE A 209 -13.53 0.32 -13.49
C PHE A 209 -14.06 0.43 -12.06
N ALA A 210 -13.52 1.34 -11.24
CA ALA A 210 -13.97 1.53 -9.88
C ALA A 210 -15.21 2.46 -9.81
N PRO A 211 -16.20 2.17 -8.95
CA PRO A 211 -17.34 3.07 -8.73
C PRO A 211 -16.86 4.44 -8.20
N GLY A 212 -17.34 5.54 -8.78
CA GLY A 212 -16.89 6.90 -8.41
C GLY A 212 -17.03 7.23 -6.91
N ALA A 213 -18.09 6.73 -6.26
CA ALA A 213 -18.27 6.89 -4.81
C ALA A 213 -17.21 6.15 -3.98
N LEU A 214 -16.70 5.02 -4.47
CA LEU A 214 -15.64 4.25 -3.83
C LEU A 214 -14.30 4.97 -3.98
N ILE A 215 -14.01 5.50 -5.17
CA ILE A 215 -12.82 6.32 -5.45
C ILE A 215 -12.78 7.54 -4.51
N ALA A 216 -13.90 8.26 -4.37
CA ALA A 216 -13.98 9.41 -3.47
C ALA A 216 -13.72 9.04 -2.00
N ARG A 217 -14.27 7.91 -1.54
CA ARG A 217 -14.02 7.39 -0.18
C ARG A 217 -12.57 6.99 0.02
N ALA A 218 -11.99 6.28 -0.95
CA ALA A 218 -10.59 5.89 -0.91
C ALA A 218 -9.68 7.13 -0.83
N GLY A 219 -9.96 8.16 -1.64
CA GLY A 219 -9.23 9.43 -1.60
C GLY A 219 -9.31 10.10 -0.23
N LEU A 220 -10.50 10.17 0.35
CA LEU A 220 -10.70 10.72 1.70
C LEU A 220 -9.91 9.92 2.76
N TYR A 221 -9.93 8.59 2.69
CA TYR A 221 -9.17 7.73 3.61
C TYR A 221 -7.66 7.91 3.46
N THR A 222 -7.17 8.04 2.23
CA THR A 222 -5.75 8.31 1.97
C THR A 222 -5.34 9.68 2.51
N VAL A 223 -6.13 10.74 2.27
CA VAL A 223 -5.85 12.08 2.83
C VAL A 223 -5.83 12.04 4.35
N ALA A 224 -6.79 11.36 4.98
CA ALA A 224 -6.82 11.21 6.43
C ALA A 224 -5.61 10.43 6.98
N MET A 225 -5.24 9.33 6.32
CA MET A 225 -4.10 8.51 6.72
C MET A 225 -2.78 9.26 6.55
N MET A 226 -2.54 9.84 5.38
CA MET A 226 -1.33 10.60 5.09
C MET A 226 -1.22 11.84 5.99
N GLY A 227 -2.31 12.56 6.21
CA GLY A 227 -2.35 13.70 7.14
C GLY A 227 -2.01 13.31 8.57
N SER A 228 -2.54 12.16 9.04
CA SER A 228 -2.25 11.65 10.38
C SER A 228 -0.79 11.22 10.54
N ILE A 229 -0.24 10.50 9.56
CA ILE A 229 1.17 10.08 9.56
C ILE A 229 2.10 11.29 9.47
N SER A 230 1.74 12.26 8.63
CA SER A 230 2.51 13.49 8.45
C SER A 230 2.54 14.34 9.71
N PHE A 231 1.43 14.39 10.46
CA PHE A 231 1.40 15.01 11.77
C PHE A 231 2.39 14.35 12.74
N VAL A 232 2.37 13.01 12.83
CA VAL A 232 3.32 12.27 13.66
C VAL A 232 4.77 12.51 13.22
N GLY A 233 5.06 12.45 11.92
CA GLY A 233 6.38 12.69 11.36
C GLY A 233 6.89 14.12 11.60
N ALA A 234 5.99 15.10 11.56
CA ALA A 234 6.29 16.49 11.86
C ALA A 234 6.59 16.75 13.35
N THR A 235 6.00 15.95 14.24
CA THR A 235 6.18 16.06 15.70
C THR A 235 7.32 15.21 16.27
N ALA A 236 7.76 14.18 15.54
CA ALA A 236 8.77 13.25 16.01
C ALA A 236 10.17 13.88 16.14
N LYS A 237 10.97 13.41 17.11
CA LYS A 237 12.38 13.81 17.26
C LYS A 237 13.16 13.58 15.97
N GLN A 238 14.06 14.52 15.73
CA GLN A 238 14.78 14.65 14.49
C GLN A 238 15.67 13.42 14.25
N GLU A 239 15.74 13.01 12.98
CA GLU A 239 16.58 11.91 12.46
C GLU A 239 16.17 10.49 12.87
N LYS A 240 15.21 10.32 13.80
CA LYS A 240 14.75 9.00 14.27
C LYS A 240 14.20 8.10 13.16
N TYR A 241 13.53 8.66 12.16
CA TYR A 241 13.01 7.93 11.01
C TYR A 241 13.87 8.09 9.75
N MET A 242 15.02 8.77 9.77
CA MET A 242 15.92 8.77 8.62
C MET A 242 16.66 7.41 8.49
N TYR A 243 16.92 6.73 9.60
CA TYR A 243 17.59 5.41 9.60
C TYR A 243 16.69 4.27 9.06
N ILE A 244 15.36 4.44 9.06
CA ILE A 244 14.45 3.40 8.57
C ILE A 244 14.36 3.33 7.04
N GLY A 245 15.03 4.23 6.31
CA GLY A 245 15.01 4.23 4.84
C GLY A 245 15.49 2.92 4.20
N GLY A 246 16.55 2.31 4.75
CA GLY A 246 17.09 1.03 4.26
C GLY A 246 16.09 -0.13 4.40
N PRO A 247 15.57 -0.40 5.61
CA PRO A 247 14.50 -1.38 5.82
C PRO A 247 13.22 -1.09 5.02
N LEU A 248 12.83 0.18 4.86
CA LEU A 248 11.67 0.56 4.06
C LEU A 248 11.85 0.21 2.58
N LEU A 249 13.03 0.47 2.02
CA LEU A 249 13.33 0.10 0.63
C LEU A 249 13.32 -1.41 0.43
N ALA A 250 13.85 -2.18 1.38
CA ALA A 250 13.77 -3.64 1.37
C ALA A 250 12.31 -4.13 1.40
N GLY A 251 11.48 -3.53 2.27
CA GLY A 251 10.04 -3.77 2.29
C GLY A 251 9.36 -3.43 0.97
N ALA A 252 9.72 -2.29 0.36
CA ALA A 252 9.20 -1.87 -0.95
C ALA A 252 9.57 -2.87 -2.04
N ALA A 253 10.78 -3.40 -2.03
CA ALA A 253 11.22 -4.42 -2.99
C ALA A 253 10.42 -5.72 -2.84
N ILE A 254 10.20 -6.19 -1.61
CA ILE A 254 9.37 -7.37 -1.34
C ILE A 254 7.93 -7.16 -1.84
N VAL A 255 7.38 -5.97 -1.55
CA VAL A 255 6.06 -5.59 -2.03
C VAL A 255 6.05 -5.55 -3.56
N ALA A 256 6.98 -4.86 -4.22
CA ALA A 256 7.09 -4.80 -5.68
C ALA A 256 7.13 -6.20 -6.33
N VAL A 257 7.96 -7.10 -5.81
CA VAL A 257 8.04 -8.49 -6.29
C VAL A 257 6.71 -9.24 -6.07
N SER A 258 6.03 -9.01 -4.94
CA SER A 258 4.72 -9.60 -4.67
C SER A 258 3.64 -9.09 -5.62
N GLY A 259 3.72 -7.84 -6.08
CA GLY A 259 2.83 -7.28 -7.09
C GLY A 259 3.02 -7.86 -8.49
N LEU A 260 4.20 -8.39 -8.80
CA LEU A 260 4.50 -9.09 -10.05
C LEU A 260 4.13 -10.59 -10.01
N ALA A 261 3.80 -11.12 -8.83
CA ALA A 261 3.45 -12.52 -8.65
C ALA A 261 2.36 -13.03 -9.62
N PRO A 262 1.28 -12.27 -9.93
CA PRO A 262 0.26 -12.71 -10.89
C PRO A 262 0.74 -12.88 -12.33
N LEU A 263 1.90 -12.31 -12.70
CA LEU A 263 2.47 -12.44 -14.04
C LEU A 263 3.32 -13.70 -14.19
N VAL A 264 3.85 -14.24 -13.09
CA VAL A 264 4.80 -15.35 -13.08
C VAL A 264 4.17 -16.63 -12.55
N ILE A 265 3.22 -16.51 -11.62
CA ILE A 265 2.57 -17.66 -10.97
C ILE A 265 1.31 -18.05 -11.77
N PRO A 266 1.16 -19.34 -12.15
CA PRO A 266 -0.05 -19.84 -12.79
C PRO A 266 -1.31 -19.54 -11.97
N ALA A 267 -2.39 -19.10 -12.63
CA ALA A 267 -3.67 -18.75 -11.99
C ALA A 267 -4.32 -19.91 -11.20
N THR A 268 -3.82 -21.14 -11.35
CA THR A 268 -4.24 -22.32 -10.60
C THR A 268 -3.72 -22.35 -9.16
N ALA A 269 -2.68 -21.57 -8.83
CA ALA A 269 -2.09 -21.51 -7.49
C ALA A 269 -2.78 -20.46 -6.59
N VAL A 270 -4.09 -20.66 -6.37
CA VAL A 270 -4.98 -19.67 -5.71
C VAL A 270 -4.51 -19.27 -4.30
N ARG A 271 -3.96 -20.21 -3.51
CA ARG A 271 -3.53 -19.93 -2.13
C ARG A 271 -2.25 -19.08 -2.07
N THR A 272 -1.29 -19.33 -2.95
CA THR A 272 -0.07 -18.50 -3.05
C THR A 272 -0.40 -17.13 -3.65
N LEU A 273 -1.35 -17.06 -4.57
CA LEU A 273 -1.85 -15.80 -5.12
C LEU A 273 -2.54 -14.95 -4.03
N ALA A 274 -3.40 -15.56 -3.21
CA ALA A 274 -4.08 -14.84 -2.13
C ALA A 274 -3.11 -14.32 -1.04
N PHE A 275 -2.04 -15.06 -0.74
CA PHE A 275 -1.01 -14.58 0.19
C PHE A 275 -0.22 -13.41 -0.40
N THR A 276 0.24 -13.55 -1.65
CA THR A 276 1.00 -12.48 -2.34
C THR A 276 0.14 -11.24 -2.56
N GLU A 277 -1.15 -11.38 -2.82
CA GLU A 277 -2.12 -10.28 -2.92
C GLU A 277 -2.32 -9.56 -1.58
N ASN A 278 -2.49 -10.29 -0.47
CA ASN A 278 -2.59 -9.67 0.85
C ASN A 278 -1.28 -8.99 1.28
N LEU A 279 -0.12 -9.61 0.99
CA LEU A 279 1.19 -9.04 1.26
C LEU A 279 1.43 -7.78 0.43
N TRP A 280 1.03 -7.81 -0.84
CA TRP A 280 0.98 -6.62 -1.69
C TRP A 280 0.13 -5.56 -1.03
N LEU A 281 -1.17 -5.80 -0.85
CA LEU A 281 -2.14 -4.80 -0.38
C LEU A 281 -1.83 -4.25 1.01
N TYR A 282 -1.76 -5.10 2.03
CA TYR A 282 -1.60 -4.67 3.41
C TYR A 282 -0.13 -4.42 3.79
N GLY A 283 0.79 -5.26 3.30
CA GLY A 283 2.23 -5.03 3.49
C GLY A 283 2.68 -3.76 2.78
N GLY A 284 2.23 -3.53 1.55
CA GLY A 284 2.45 -2.28 0.84
C GLY A 284 1.87 -1.08 1.57
N LEU A 285 0.64 -1.17 2.10
CA LEU A 285 0.05 -0.07 2.87
C LEU A 285 0.90 0.32 4.09
N ALA A 286 1.46 -0.67 4.81
CA ALA A 286 2.36 -0.43 5.92
C ALA A 286 3.69 0.20 5.47
N VAL A 287 4.29 -0.30 4.38
CA VAL A 287 5.54 0.20 3.82
C VAL A 287 5.39 1.64 3.33
N PHE A 288 4.35 1.96 2.55
CA PHE A 288 4.12 3.32 2.05
C PHE A 288 3.70 4.28 3.15
N GLY A 289 2.98 3.81 4.17
CA GLY A 289 2.78 4.61 5.39
C GLY A 289 4.10 4.93 6.10
N GLY A 290 5.03 3.98 6.12
CA GLY A 290 6.40 4.19 6.61
C GLY A 290 7.22 5.15 5.72
N PHE A 291 7.09 5.06 4.39
CA PHE A 291 7.70 6.03 3.47
C PHE A 291 7.16 7.43 3.68
N THR A 292 5.85 7.60 3.90
CA THR A 292 5.27 8.92 4.19
C THR A 292 5.91 9.53 5.43
N LEU A 293 6.15 8.72 6.46
CA LEU A 293 6.82 9.16 7.69
C LEU A 293 8.29 9.53 7.42
N TYR A 294 9.00 8.70 6.66
CA TYR A 294 10.39 8.93 6.24
C TYR A 294 10.52 10.22 5.42
N ASP A 295 9.64 10.42 4.43
CA ASP A 295 9.66 11.56 3.52
C ASP A 295 9.35 12.86 4.25
N VAL A 296 8.40 12.87 5.19
CA VAL A 296 8.15 14.06 6.03
C VAL A 296 9.38 14.43 6.85
N GLN A 297 10.11 13.46 7.41
CA GLN A 297 11.36 13.75 8.10
C GLN A 297 12.47 14.22 7.17
N LYS A 298 12.58 13.61 6.00
CA LYS A 298 13.53 13.99 4.95
C LYS A 298 13.29 15.43 4.50
N ILE A 299 12.03 15.85 4.33
CA ILE A 299 11.66 17.23 4.00
C ILE A 299 12.11 18.19 5.10
N LEU A 300 11.90 17.85 6.38
CA LEU A 300 12.35 18.68 7.49
C LEU A 300 13.87 18.78 7.56
N TYR A 301 14.59 17.69 7.24
CA TYR A 301 16.04 17.69 7.15
C TYR A 301 16.54 18.57 6.00
N HIS A 302 15.95 18.43 4.81
CA HIS A 302 16.25 19.29 3.66
C HIS A 302 15.92 20.75 3.93
N ALA A 303 14.84 21.04 4.67
CA ALA A 303 14.52 22.41 5.07
C ALA A 303 15.64 23.02 5.94
N ARG A 304 16.24 22.25 6.86
CA ARG A 304 17.40 22.76 7.64
C ARG A 304 18.63 22.99 6.79
N MET A 305 18.94 22.05 5.90
CA MET A 305 20.08 22.21 4.99
C MET A 305 19.87 23.41 4.05
N ALA A 306 18.63 23.67 3.63
CA ALA A 306 18.29 24.84 2.83
C ALA A 306 18.41 26.13 3.64
N GLN A 307 18.02 26.12 4.92
CA GLN A 307 18.20 27.25 5.83
C GLN A 307 19.68 27.53 6.11
N ALA A 308 20.50 26.49 6.20
CA ALA A 308 21.95 26.58 6.37
C ALA A 308 22.70 26.95 5.07
N GLY A 309 21.99 27.10 3.94
CA GLY A 309 22.59 27.43 2.64
C GLY A 309 23.36 26.28 1.98
N VAL A 310 23.26 25.05 2.51
CA VAL A 310 23.93 23.85 1.97
C VAL A 310 23.24 23.35 0.70
N ILE A 311 21.91 23.49 0.62
CA ILE A 311 21.12 23.10 -0.56
C ILE A 311 20.19 24.24 -1.00
N LYS A 312 19.83 24.27 -2.29
CA LYS A 312 18.78 25.18 -2.78
C LYS A 312 17.40 24.69 -2.32
N LYS A 313 16.51 25.62 -1.98
CA LYS A 313 15.12 25.31 -1.61
C LYS A 313 14.35 24.78 -2.81
N ASP A 314 13.84 23.56 -2.72
CA ASP A 314 13.17 22.88 -3.83
C ASP A 314 11.95 22.04 -3.39
N PRO A 315 10.82 22.68 -3.06
CA PRO A 315 9.63 21.98 -2.59
C PRO A 315 8.98 21.09 -3.65
N VAL A 316 9.20 21.36 -4.94
CA VAL A 316 8.62 20.58 -6.06
C VAL A 316 9.25 19.19 -6.13
N ASN A 317 10.57 19.10 -5.99
CA ASN A 317 11.23 17.78 -6.05
C ASN A 317 10.94 16.90 -4.83
N GLU A 318 10.71 17.53 -3.67
CA GLU A 318 10.21 16.82 -2.49
C GLU A 318 8.73 16.42 -2.61
N SER A 319 7.90 17.20 -3.33
CA SER A 319 6.48 16.88 -3.49
C SER A 319 6.27 15.60 -4.27
N ILE A 320 7.16 15.29 -5.23
CA ILE A 320 7.09 14.08 -6.06
C ILE A 320 7.14 12.80 -5.21
N SER A 321 7.96 12.73 -4.16
CA SER A 321 8.05 11.52 -3.35
C SER A 321 6.79 11.33 -2.48
N LEU A 322 6.30 12.43 -1.89
CA LEU A 322 5.00 12.44 -1.21
C LEU A 322 3.82 12.12 -2.14
N GLU A 323 3.85 12.59 -3.39
CA GLU A 323 2.85 12.26 -4.41
C GLU A 323 2.85 10.75 -4.69
N LEU A 324 4.03 10.15 -4.87
CA LEU A 324 4.16 8.70 -5.09
C LEU A 324 3.64 7.88 -3.91
N ASP A 325 3.95 8.29 -2.67
CA ASP A 325 3.43 7.63 -1.47
C ASP A 325 1.90 7.73 -1.39
N PHE A 326 1.35 8.92 -1.67
CA PHE A 326 -0.09 9.13 -1.72
C PHE A 326 -0.76 8.20 -2.73
N LEU A 327 -0.24 8.14 -3.95
CA LEU A 327 -0.79 7.30 -5.02
C LEU A 327 -0.72 5.81 -4.66
N ASN A 328 0.40 5.36 -4.11
CA ASN A 328 0.56 3.96 -3.72
C ASN A 328 -0.41 3.56 -2.60
N ILE A 329 -0.62 4.43 -1.61
CA ILE A 329 -1.64 4.20 -0.56
C ILE A 329 -3.04 4.23 -1.17
N PHE A 330 -3.33 5.19 -2.05
CA PHE A 330 -4.62 5.37 -2.70
C PHE A 330 -5.05 4.18 -3.56
N ILE A 331 -4.18 3.70 -4.45
CA ILE A 331 -4.46 2.54 -5.32
C ILE A 331 -4.83 1.33 -4.48
N ARG A 332 -4.07 1.10 -3.39
CA ARG A 332 -4.33 0.00 -2.45
C ARG A 332 -5.64 0.16 -1.71
N MET A 333 -5.96 1.38 -1.27
CA MET A 333 -7.23 1.66 -0.62
C MET A 333 -8.41 1.41 -1.57
N VAL A 334 -8.30 1.82 -2.84
CA VAL A 334 -9.32 1.51 -3.85
C VAL A 334 -9.47 0.00 -4.03
N GLN A 335 -8.36 -0.73 -4.21
CA GLN A 335 -8.38 -2.20 -4.36
C GLN A 335 -9.03 -2.90 -3.16
N ILE A 336 -8.63 -2.53 -1.93
CA ILE A 336 -9.22 -3.08 -0.69
C ILE A 336 -10.72 -2.83 -0.64
N LEU A 337 -11.18 -1.61 -0.93
CA LEU A 337 -12.61 -1.29 -0.91
C LEU A 337 -13.38 -2.03 -2.01
N MET A 338 -12.78 -2.21 -3.20
CA MET A 338 -13.40 -2.98 -4.29
C MET A 338 -13.58 -4.45 -3.90
N MET A 339 -12.56 -5.06 -3.28
CA MET A 339 -12.64 -6.44 -2.78
C MET A 339 -13.70 -6.58 -1.68
N GLN A 340 -13.80 -5.60 -0.76
CA GLN A 340 -14.82 -5.61 0.28
C GLN A 340 -16.24 -5.48 -0.30
N GLN A 341 -16.43 -4.67 -1.34
CA GLN A 341 -17.72 -4.54 -2.01
C GLN A 341 -18.11 -5.84 -2.72
N ASN A 342 -17.16 -6.52 -3.36
CA ASN A 342 -17.41 -7.80 -4.02
C ASN A 342 -17.77 -8.93 -3.04
N ARG A 343 -17.22 -8.93 -1.81
CA ARG A 343 -17.58 -9.90 -0.76
C ARG A 343 -18.97 -9.69 -0.14
N ARG A 344 -19.56 -8.50 -0.32
CA ARG A 344 -20.89 -8.15 0.20
C ARG A 344 -22.02 -8.41 -0.80
N LYS A 345 -21.68 -8.71 -2.05
CA LYS A 345 -22.61 -9.17 -3.08
C LYS A 345 -22.66 -10.69 -3.05
#